data_AF-A0A2V6Z3G2-F1
#
_entry.id   AF-A0A2V6Z3G2-F1
#
_cell.length_a   1.000
_cell.length_b   1.000
_cell.length_c   1.000
_cell.angle_alpha   90.00
_cell.angle_beta   90.00
_cell.angle_gamma   90.00
#
_symmetry.space_group_name_H-M   'P 1'
#
loop_
_entity.id
_entity.type
_entity.pdbx_description
1 polymer ?
#
loop_
_entity_poly.entity_id
_entity_poly.type
_entity_poly.pdbx_seq_one_letter_code
_entity_poly.pdbx_strand_id
1 'polypeptide(L)' 'TGLLRDDRAPGAGSGADGDPRRASAELGRLGVDLIVARTVAAIKASTTNRR' A
#
# COMPACT_ATOMS: atom_id res chain seq x y z
N THR A 1 -24.67 -1.55 27.08
CA THR A 1 -24.92 -1.97 25.68
C THR A 1 -23.59 -2.40 25.10
N GLY A 2 -23.35 -3.71 25.02
CA GLY A 2 -22.05 -4.26 24.64
C GLY A 2 -21.76 -4.08 23.15
N LEU A 3 -20.57 -3.57 22.84
CA LEU A 3 -20.00 -3.61 21.50
C LEU A 3 -19.86 -5.08 21.09
N LEU A 4 -20.71 -5.53 20.17
CA LEU A 4 -20.55 -6.82 19.51
C LEU A 4 -19.20 -6.77 18.78
N ARG A 5 -18.25 -7.60 19.21
CA ARG A 5 -17.09 -7.90 18.37
C ARG A 5 -17.66 -8.60 17.15
N ASP A 6 -17.55 -7.94 16.01
CA ASP A 6 -17.79 -8.60 14.73
C ASP A 6 -16.64 -9.59 14.56
N ASP A 7 -16.90 -10.87 14.83
CA ASP A 7 -15.89 -11.95 14.76
C ASP A 7 -15.46 -12.25 13.32
N ARG A 8 -16.01 -11.52 12.34
CA ARG A 8 -15.57 -11.57 10.96
C ARG A 8 -14.16 -11.02 10.81
N ALA A 9 -13.36 -11.69 9.98
CA ALA A 9 -12.08 -11.14 9.56
C ALA A 9 -12.29 -9.74 8.96
N PRO A 10 -11.47 -8.74 9.35
CA PRO A 10 -11.55 -7.41 8.74
C PRO A 10 -11.48 -7.51 7.22
N GLY A 11 -12.41 -6.86 6.51
CA GLY A 11 -12.51 -6.93 5.04
C GLY A 11 -13.38 -8.07 4.48
N ALA A 12 -13.86 -9.00 5.31
CA ALA A 12 -14.70 -10.10 4.84
C ALA A 12 -16.01 -9.60 4.20
N GLY A 13 -16.24 -9.97 2.93
CA GLY A 13 -17.45 -9.61 2.18
C GLY A 13 -17.44 -8.21 1.56
N SER A 14 -16.38 -7.41 1.76
CA SER A 14 -16.24 -6.09 1.13
C SER A 14 -15.50 -6.14 -0.22
N GLY A 15 -14.94 -7.29 -0.59
CA GLY A 15 -14.05 -7.42 -1.74
C GLY A 15 -12.62 -6.92 -1.47
N ALA A 16 -12.35 -6.42 -0.26
CA ALA A 16 -10.99 -6.13 0.18
C ALA A 16 -10.32 -7.41 0.69
N ASP A 17 -9.07 -7.62 0.29
CA ASP A 17 -8.19 -8.59 0.93
C ASP A 17 -7.44 -7.91 2.10
N GLY A 18 -7.44 -8.57 3.27
CA GLY A 18 -6.87 -8.04 4.51
C GLY A 18 -7.68 -6.92 5.20
N ASP A 19 -7.07 -6.28 6.21
CA ASP A 19 -7.72 -5.23 7.02
C ASP A 19 -7.54 -3.82 6.44
N PRO A 20 -8.57 -3.22 5.81
CA PRO A 20 -8.46 -1.89 5.21
C PRO A 20 -8.27 -0.77 6.23
N ARG A 21 -8.63 -0.97 7.51
CA ARG A 21 -8.51 0.06 8.56
C ARG A 21 -7.05 0.37 8.91
N ARG A 22 -6.12 -0.48 8.49
CA ARG A 22 -4.68 -0.26 8.65
C ARG A 22 -4.13 0.81 7.70
N ALA A 23 -4.88 1.19 6.66
CA ALA A 23 -4.47 2.23 5.74
C ALA A 23 -4.46 3.62 6.42
N SER A 24 -3.47 4.45 6.08
CA SER A 24 -3.39 5.83 6.53
C SER A 24 -2.83 6.74 5.43
N ALA A 25 -3.14 8.03 5.48
CA ALA A 25 -2.61 9.00 4.52
C ALA A 25 -1.07 9.12 4.60
N GLU A 26 -0.50 8.97 5.79
CA GLU A 26 0.94 8.99 5.99
C GLU A 26 1.63 7.79 5.34
N LEU A 27 1.11 6.57 5.55
CA LEU A 27 1.61 5.37 4.87
C LEU A 27 1.48 5.48 3.35
N GLY A 28 0.39 6.08 2.87
CA GLY A 28 0.19 6.36 1.44
C GLY A 28 1.30 7.26 0.87
N ARG A 29 1.63 8.36 1.55
CA ARG A 29 2.71 9.26 1.14
C ARG A 29 4.07 8.56 1.12
N LEU A 30 4.42 7.86 2.19
CA LEU A 30 5.68 7.10 2.28
C LEU A 30 5.78 6.04 1.17
N GLY A 31 4.69 5.34 0.86
CA GLY A 31 4.63 4.36 -0.22
C GLY A 31 4.86 4.99 -1.59
N VAL A 32 4.21 6.12 -1.89
CA VAL A 32 4.38 6.86 -3.15
C VAL A 32 5.83 7.29 -3.32
N ASP A 33 6.42 7.91 -2.29
CA ASP A 33 7.80 8.39 -2.35
C ASP A 33 8.78 7.25 -2.65
N LEU A 34 8.61 6.10 -1.98
CA LEU A 34 9.44 4.92 -2.19
C LEU A 34 9.29 4.35 -3.61
N ILE A 35 8.07 4.23 -4.13
CA ILE A 35 7.80 3.71 -5.46
C ILE A 35 8.42 4.61 -6.53
N VAL A 36 8.20 5.93 -6.44
CA VAL A 36 8.72 6.89 -7.42
C VAL A 36 10.24 6.89 -7.40
N ALA A 37 10.85 6.98 -6.22
CA ALA A 37 12.31 7.00 -6.09
C ALA A 37 12.96 5.75 -6.70
N ARG A 38 12.44 4.56 -6.39
CA ARG A 38 12.95 3.29 -6.93
C ARG A 38 12.75 3.18 -8.44
N THR A 39 11.60 3.61 -8.94
CA THR A 39 11.29 3.56 -10.37
C THR A 39 12.19 4.48 -11.18
N VAL A 40 12.38 5.72 -10.73
CA VAL A 40 13.28 6.68 -11.38
C VAL A 40 14.72 6.14 -11.40
N ALA A 41 15.19 5.57 -10.29
CA ALA A 41 16.52 4.96 -10.23
C ALA A 41 16.68 3.83 -11.25
N ALA A 42 15.69 2.94 -11.36
CA ALA A 42 15.69 1.83 -12.32
C ALA A 42 15.69 2.33 -13.78
N ILE A 43 14.90 3.36 -14.09
CA ILE A 43 14.87 3.99 -15.42
C ILE A 43 16.24 4.56 -15.75
N LYS A 44 16.84 5.34 -14.85
CA LYS A 44 18.17 5.94 -15.06
C LYS A 44 19.21 4.87 -15.35
N ALA A 45 19.26 3.80 -14.54
CA ALA A 45 20.17 2.68 -14.75
C ALA A 45 19.96 2.01 -16.13
N SER A 46 18.70 1.76 -16.51
CA SER A 46 18.37 1.19 -17.82
C SER A 46 18.79 2.10 -18.99
N THR A 47 18.61 3.41 -18.87
CA THR A 47 19.00 4.37 -19.91
C THR A 47 20.52 4.53 -20.04
N THR A 48 21.26 4.48 -18.93
CA THR A 48 22.73 4.50 -18.95
C THR A 48 23.28 3.24 -19.61
N ASN A 49 22.74 2.07 -19.27
CA ASN A 49 23.21 0.78 -19.83
C ASN A 49 22.89 0.61 -21.33
N ARG A 50 21.99 1.42 -21.89
CA ARG A 50 21.62 1.38 -23.32
C ARG A 50 22.54 2.24 -24.21
N ARG A 51 23.28 3.18 -23.61
CA ARG A 51 24.22 4.05 -24.33
C ARG A 51 25.61 3.44 -24.32
#